data_AF-A0A524JNF5-F1
#
_entry.id   AF-A0A524JNF5-F1
#
_cell.length_a   1.000
_cell.length_b   1.000
_cell.length_c   1.000
_cell.angle_alpha   90.00
_cell.angle_beta   90.00
_cell.angle_gamma   90.00
#
_symmetry.space_group_name_H-M   'P 1'
#
loop_
_entity.id
_entity.type
_entity.pdbx_description
1 polymer ?
#
loop_
_entity_poly.entity_id
_entity_poly.type
_entity_poly.pdbx_seq_one_letter_code
_entity_poly.pdbx_strand_id
1 'polypeptide(L)'
;MKILVINSGSSSIKFQLINMENLQVLAKGLLERIGIKGSVLNYYQSERKRVIERDIPNHEEGINLIVSNLIDAEAGVIKDKNEIFAVG
;
A
#
# COMPACT_ATOMS: atom_id res chain seq x y z
N MET A 1 -4.93 -1.90 -17.09
CA MET A 1 -5.88 -1.82 -15.93
C MET A 1 -5.14 -2.18 -14.65
N LYS A 2 -5.21 -1.37 -13.58
CA LYS A 2 -4.52 -1.66 -12.30
C LYS A 2 -5.52 -1.95 -11.18
N ILE A 3 -5.38 -3.08 -10.51
CA ILE A 3 -6.26 -3.49 -9.40
C ILE A 3 -5.48 -3.43 -8.09
N LEU A 4 -6.02 -2.73 -7.09
CA LEU A 4 -5.50 -2.73 -5.73
C LEU A 4 -6.21 -3.83 -4.93
N VAL A 5 -5.49 -4.88 -4.57
CA VAL A 5 -6.01 -5.94 -3.70
C VAL A 5 -5.66 -5.62 -2.26
N ILE A 6 -6.65 -5.68 -1.37
CA ILE A 6 -6.53 -5.36 0.05
C ILE A 6 -7.03 -6.52 0.89
N ASN A 7 -6.21 -6.98 1.83
CA ASN A 7 -6.62 -7.85 2.91
C ASN A 7 -6.45 -7.09 4.23
N SER A 8 -7.58 -6.73 4.84
CA SER A 8 -7.61 -5.97 6.08
C SER A 8 -7.86 -6.90 7.26
N GLY A 9 -6.90 -6.97 8.19
CA GLY A 9 -7.07 -7.56 9.51
C GLY A 9 -7.55 -6.54 10.55
N SER A 10 -7.69 -6.96 11.80
CA SER A 10 -8.10 -6.08 12.90
C SER A 10 -7.07 -4.98 13.23
N SER A 11 -5.79 -5.23 12.96
CA SER A 11 -4.69 -4.30 13.24
C SER A 11 -3.64 -4.25 12.12
N SER A 12 -3.99 -4.72 10.92
CA SER A 12 -3.07 -4.75 9.78
C SER A 12 -3.80 -4.60 8.46
N ILE A 13 -3.07 -4.15 7.44
CA ILE A 13 -3.51 -4.12 6.04
C ILE A 13 -2.39 -4.70 5.18
N LYS A 14 -2.65 -5.83 4.54
CA LYS A 14 -1.80 -6.37 3.48
C LYS A 14 -2.37 -5.92 2.14
N PHE A 15 -1.52 -5.47 1.22
CA PHE A 15 -1.97 -4.98 -0.08
C PHE A 15 -1.04 -5.36 -1.22
N GLN A 16 -1.60 -5.36 -2.44
CA GLN A 16 -0.86 -5.47 -3.70
C GLN A 16 -1.52 -4.61 -4.78
N LEU A 17 -0.74 -3.85 -5.54
CA LEU A 17 -1.19 -3.21 -6.77
C LEU A 17 -0.72 -4.03 -7.97
N ILE A 18 -1.67 -4.55 -8.76
CA ILE A 18 -1.39 -5.48 -9.86
C ILE A 18 -1.76 -4.81 -11.18
N ASN A 19 -0.85 -4.83 -12.15
CA ASN A 19 -1.18 -4.52 -13.54
C ASN A 19 -1.79 -5.75 -14.20
N MET A 20 -3.08 -5.67 -14.55
CA MET A 20 -3.84 -6.80 -15.09
C MET A 20 -3.56 -7.09 -16.57
N GLU A 21 -2.84 -6.21 -17.28
CA GLU A 21 -2.44 -6.47 -18.67
C GLU A 21 -1.37 -7.57 -18.77
N ASN A 22 -0.48 -7.65 -17.78
CA ASN A 22 0.64 -8.58 -17.74
C ASN A 22 0.78 -9.34 -16.40
N LEU A 23 -0.20 -9.20 -15.50
CA LEU A 23 -0.23 -9.77 -14.15
C LEU A 23 0.97 -9.39 -13.27
N GLN A 24 1.64 -8.28 -13.58
CA GLN A 24 2.79 -7.80 -12.81
C GLN A 24 2.34 -7.17 -11.50
N VAL A 25 2.94 -7.59 -10.38
CA VAL A 25 2.82 -6.90 -9.10
C VAL A 25 3.71 -5.66 -9.13
N LEU A 26 3.09 -4.48 -9.20
CA LEU A 26 3.78 -3.19 -9.24
C LEU A 26 4.31 -2.82 -7.85
N ALA A 27 3.46 -2.95 -6.84
CA ALA A 27 3.80 -2.73 -5.45
C ALA A 27 3.09 -3.75 -4.56
N LYS A 28 3.69 -4.06 -3.41
CA LYS A 28 3.07 -4.86 -2.35
C LYS A 28 3.54 -4.37 -0.99
N GLY A 29 2.78 -4.67 0.04
CA GLY A 29 3.23 -4.35 1.39
C GLY A 29 2.32 -4.85 2.48
N LEU A 30 2.75 -4.55 3.70
CA LEU A 30 2.06 -4.87 4.93
C LEU A 30 2.22 -3.70 5.89
N LEU A 31 1.09 -3.08 6.24
CA LEU A 31 0.99 -2.15 7.36
C LEU A 31 0.53 -2.95 8.59
N GLU A 32 1.25 -2.83 9.69
CA GLU A 32 0.97 -3.56 10.93
C GLU A 32 0.82 -2.60 12.11
N ARG A 33 0.21 -3.11 13.19
CA ARG A 33 0.02 -2.40 14.46
C ARG A 33 -0.82 -1.13 14.30
N ILE A 34 -1.85 -1.18 13.46
CA ILE A 34 -2.86 -0.12 13.35
C ILE A 34 -3.61 -0.02 14.68
N GLY A 35 -3.77 1.20 15.20
CA GLY A 35 -4.36 1.49 16.51
C GLY A 35 -3.42 1.19 17.69
N ILE A 36 -2.16 0.81 17.42
CA ILE A 36 -1.16 0.44 18.43
C ILE A 36 0.11 1.26 18.16
N LYS A 37 0.79 1.70 19.23
CA LYS A 37 2.07 2.42 19.08
C LYS A 37 3.10 1.64 18.26
N GLY A 38 3.85 2.36 17.44
CA GLY A 38 4.88 1.82 16.57
C GLY A 38 4.30 1.11 15.37
N SER A 39 3.31 1.70 14.70
CA SER A 39 2.84 1.16 13.42
C SER A 39 3.94 1.24 12.36
N VAL A 40 4.00 0.21 11.52
CA VAL A 40 5.07 0.04 10.54
C VAL A 40 4.49 -0.42 9.21
N LEU A 41 4.84 0.29 8.15
CA LEU A 41 4.57 -0.11 6.77
C LEU A 41 5.85 -0.65 6.16
N ASN A 42 5.85 -1.94 5.83
CA ASN A 42 6.83 -2.56 4.94
C ASN A 42 6.29 -2.45 3.49
N TYR A 43 6.84 -1.54 2.70
CA TYR A 43 6.47 -1.28 1.31
C TYR A 43 7.52 -1.84 0.34
N TYR A 44 7.08 -2.51 -0.71
CA TYR A 44 7.94 -3.10 -1.73
C TYR A 44 7.50 -2.66 -3.12
N GLN A 45 8.46 -2.15 -3.89
CA GLN A 45 8.35 -1.89 -5.33
C GLN A 45 9.38 -2.79 -6.02
N SER A 46 8.91 -3.89 -6.64
CA SER A 46 9.81 -4.95 -7.13
C SER A 46 10.77 -5.40 -6.00
N GLU A 47 12.10 -5.33 -6.21
CA GLU A 47 13.12 -5.70 -5.23
C GLU A 47 13.47 -4.60 -4.22
N ARG A 48 12.94 -3.38 -4.40
CA ARG A 48 13.22 -2.25 -3.50
C ARG A 48 12.28 -2.31 -2.31
N LYS A 49 12.85 -2.28 -1.10
CA LYS A 49 12.11 -2.21 0.17
C LYS A 49 12.23 -0.82 0.79
N ARG A 50 11.10 -0.27 1.23
CA ARG A 50 11.01 0.93 2.07
C ARG A 50 10.28 0.56 3.36
N VAL A 51 10.80 1.01 4.49
CA VAL A 51 10.15 0.86 5.80
C VAL A 51 9.73 2.24 6.27
N ILE A 52 8.47 2.39 6.65
CA ILE A 52 7.93 3.63 7.20
C ILE A 52 7.37 3.34 8.58
N GLU A 53 7.93 4.00 9.60
CA GLU A 53 7.47 3.91 10.98
C GLU A 53 6.72 5.20 11.33
N ARG A 54 5.45 5.06 11.68
CA ARG A 54 4.56 6.17 12.07
C ARG A 54 3.36 5.59 12.80
N ASP A 55 2.93 6.21 13.88
CA ASP A 55 1.69 5.81 14.56
C ASP A 55 0.47 6.02 13.64
N ILE A 56 -0.29 4.95 13.40
CA ILE A 56 -1.50 4.95 12.57
C ILE A 56 -2.71 4.62 13.45
N PRO A 57 -3.61 5.58 13.70
CA PRO A 57 -4.68 5.41 14.68
C PRO A 57 -5.82 4.50 14.19
N ASN A 58 -6.04 4.39 12.88
CA ASN A 58 -7.14 3.61 12.30
C ASN A 58 -6.82 3.19 10.85
N HIS A 59 -7.67 2.33 10.28
CA HIS A 59 -7.49 1.80 8.93
C HIS A 59 -7.59 2.84 7.83
N GLU A 60 -8.38 3.90 8.01
CA GLU A 60 -8.50 4.99 7.03
C GLU A 60 -7.15 5.69 6.84
N GLU A 61 -6.50 6.09 7.94
CA GLU A 61 -5.15 6.64 7.91
C GLU A 61 -4.12 5.65 7.34
N GLY A 62 -4.32 4.35 7.59
CA GLY A 62 -3.51 3.29 7.02
C GLY A 62 -3.63 3.19 5.49
N ILE A 63 -4.85 3.26 4.96
CA ILE A 63 -5.12 3.28 3.52
C ILE A 63 -4.54 4.55 2.89
N ASN A 64 -4.72 5.70 3.53
CA ASN A 64 -4.14 6.97 3.06
C ASN A 64 -2.61 6.90 2.97
N LEU A 65 -1.94 6.29 3.96
CA LEU A 65 -0.50 6.04 3.91
C LEU A 65 -0.11 5.10 2.76
N ILE A 66 -0.87 4.04 2.53
CA ILE A 66 -0.58 3.10 1.44
C ILE A 66 -0.72 3.80 0.09
N VAL A 67 -1.84 4.50 -0.14
CA VAL A 67 -2.11 5.21 -1.41
C VAL A 67 -1.08 6.31 -1.64
N SER A 68 -0.69 7.07 -0.61
CA SER A 68 0.35 8.10 -0.75
C SER A 68 1.70 7.53 -1.17
N ASN A 69 2.07 6.33 -0.68
CA ASN A 69 3.28 5.63 -1.12
C ASN A 69 3.16 5.08 -2.54
N LEU A 70 1.97 4.68 -2.98
CA LEU A 70 1.75 4.24 -4.36
C LEU A 70 1.93 5.39 -5.37
N ILE A 71 1.60 6.64 -4.99
CA ILE A 71 1.72 7.84 -5.82
C ILE A 71 2.95 8.72 -5.51
N ASP A 72 3.85 8.26 -4.64
CA ASP A 72 5.05 9.00 -4.24
C ASP A 72 5.92 9.32 -5.48
N ALA A 73 6.43 10.54 -5.57
CA ALA A 73 7.15 11.00 -6.77
C ALA A 73 8.48 10.26 -7.01
N GLU A 74 9.08 9.69 -5.97
CA GLU A 74 10.36 8.99 -6.04
C GLU A 74 10.19 7.47 -5.93
N ALA A 75 9.33 7.02 -5.01
CA ALA A 75 9.13 5.61 -4.66
C ALA A 75 7.79 5.01 -5.11
N GLY A 76 6.93 5.82 -5.74
CA GLY A 76 5.63 5.41 -6.24
C GLY A 76 5.71 4.52 -7.49
N VAL A 77 4.60 3.88 -7.78
CA VAL A 77 4.40 2.99 -8.95
C VAL A 77 3.33 3.48 -9.91
N ILE A 78 2.59 4.52 -9.51
CA ILE A 78 1.58 5.24 -10.28
C ILE A 78 1.73 6.73 -9.99
N LYS A 79 1.20 7.60 -10.85
CA LYS A 79 1.28 9.06 -10.69
C LYS A 79 0.05 9.64 -10.00
N ASP A 80 -1.10 9.00 -10.18
CA ASP A 80 -2.38 9.47 -9.66
C ASP A 80 -3.23 8.30 -9.15
N LYS A 81 -4.01 8.54 -8.09
CA LYS A 81 -4.90 7.52 -7.49
C LYS A 81 -5.96 7.01 -8.47
N ASN A 82 -6.36 7.81 -9.46
CA ASN A 82 -7.31 7.43 -10.50
C ASN A 82 -6.76 6.35 -11.45
N GLU A 83 -5.45 6.04 -11.39
CA GLU A 83 -4.89 4.89 -12.10
C GLU A 83 -5.29 3.54 -11.46
N ILE A 84 -5.78 3.56 -10.21
CA ILE A 84 -6.38 2.40 -9.55
C ILE A 84 -7.80 2.24 -10.11
N PHE A 85 -7.98 1.24 -10.97
CA PHE A 85 -9.24 1.00 -11.64
C PHE A 85 -10.29 0.36 -10.73
N ALA A 86 -9.86 -0.54 -9.85
CA ALA A 86 -10.74 -1.23 -8.91
C ALA A 86 -9.98 -1.59 -7.63
N VAL A 87 -10.74 -1.80 -6.56
CA VAL A 87 -10.25 -2.31 -5.28
C VAL A 87 -11.00 -3.61 -4.97
N GLY A 88 -10.28 -4.64 -4.54
CA GLY A 88 -10.82 -5.95 -4.20
C GLY A 88 -10.21 -6.53 -2.94
#